data_AF-A0A9N9SX29-F1
#
_entry.id   AF-A0A9N9SX29-F1
#
_cell.length_a   1.000
_cell.length_b   1.000
_cell.length_c   1.000
_cell.angle_alpha   90.00
_cell.angle_beta   90.00
_cell.angle_gamma   90.00
#
_symmetry.space_group_name_H-M   'P 1'
#
loop_
_entity.id
_entity.type
_entity.pdbx_description
1 polymer ?
#
loop_
_entity_poly.entity_id
_entity_poly.type
_entity_poly.pdbx_seq_one_letter_code
_entity_poly.pdbx_strand_id
1 'polypeptide(L)'
;MSSKSKQKPKKWDSKSMHAAITAVKNKEMAYLQALKTLKVSKSTLEDYVKNKIKSPEELIQTKWDVHQSFSKKLKRIWWTIA
;
A
#
# COMPACT_ATOMS: atom_id res chain seq x y z
N MET A 1 25.31 1.23 -22.87
CA MET A 1 24.74 1.34 -21.50
C MET A 1 23.23 1.40 -21.62
N SER A 2 22.50 0.37 -21.16
CA SER A 2 21.05 0.26 -21.37
C SER A 2 20.29 1.12 -20.34
N SER A 3 19.65 2.19 -20.80
CA SER A 3 18.84 3.10 -20.00
C SER A 3 17.52 2.43 -19.60
N LYS A 4 17.41 1.93 -18.36
CA LYS A 4 16.14 1.44 -17.81
C LYS A 4 15.18 2.62 -17.63
N SER A 5 14.19 2.75 -18.52
CA SER A 5 13.08 3.67 -18.36
C SER A 5 12.36 3.40 -17.04
N LYS A 6 12.25 4.41 -16.17
CA LYS A 6 11.52 4.33 -14.89
C LYS A 6 10.03 4.14 -15.18
N GLN A 7 9.58 2.89 -15.33
CA GLN A 7 8.14 2.60 -15.45
C GLN A 7 7.45 3.06 -14.17
N LYS A 8 6.46 3.94 -14.33
CA LYS A 8 5.67 4.44 -13.20
C LYS A 8 5.04 3.22 -12.49
N PRO A 9 5.10 3.13 -11.15
CA PRO A 9 4.52 2.01 -10.45
C PRO A 9 3.03 1.94 -10.78
N LYS A 10 2.56 0.77 -11.20
CA LYS A 10 1.16 0.53 -11.54
C LYS A 10 0.31 0.90 -10.32
N LYS A 11 -0.53 1.93 -10.47
CA LYS A 11 -1.44 2.38 -9.42
C LYS A 11 -2.46 1.26 -9.21
N TRP A 12 -2.41 0.61 -8.05
CA TRP A 12 -3.39 -0.40 -7.67
C TRP A 12 -4.53 0.26 -6.92
N ASP A 13 -5.74 -0.30 -7.06
CA ASP A 13 -6.92 0.18 -6.37
C ASP A 13 -6.98 -0.37 -4.94
N SER A 14 -7.40 0.46 -4.00
CA SER A 14 -7.49 0.10 -2.57
C SER A 14 -8.49 -1.03 -2.34
N LYS A 15 -9.63 -1.05 -3.05
CA LYS A 15 -10.62 -2.12 -2.90
C LYS A 15 -10.09 -3.44 -3.46
N SER A 16 -9.39 -3.38 -4.61
CA SER A 16 -8.74 -4.57 -5.18
C SER A 16 -7.65 -5.15 -4.28
N MET A 17 -6.85 -4.30 -3.63
CA MET A 17 -5.84 -4.76 -2.66
C MET A 17 -6.48 -5.38 -1.43
N HIS A 18 -7.56 -4.78 -0.91
CA HIS A 18 -8.30 -5.32 0.22
C HIS A 18 -8.83 -6.73 -0.08
N ALA A 19 -9.54 -6.88 -1.20
CA ALA A 19 -10.05 -8.16 -1.65
C ALA A 19 -8.93 -9.20 -1.83
N ALA A 20 -7.77 -8.80 -2.36
CA ALA A 20 -6.63 -9.69 -2.54
C ALA A 20 -6.06 -10.19 -1.22
N ILE A 21 -5.90 -9.30 -0.23
CA ILE A 21 -5.39 -9.67 1.09
C ILE A 21 -6.36 -10.64 1.77
N THR A 22 -7.65 -10.34 1.77
CA THR A 22 -8.68 -11.17 2.41
C THR A 22 -8.75 -12.55 1.77
N ALA A 23 -8.82 -12.63 0.44
CA ALA A 23 -8.90 -13.90 -0.27
C ALA A 23 -7.65 -14.78 -0.06
N VAL A 24 -6.46 -14.18 -0.02
CA VAL A 24 -5.21 -14.91 0.25
C VAL A 24 -5.11 -15.34 1.71
N LYS A 25 -5.50 -14.48 2.68
CA LYS A 25 -5.48 -14.83 4.12
C LYS A 25 -6.47 -15.94 4.45
N ASN A 26 -7.67 -15.89 3.86
CA ASN A 26 -8.70 -16.93 4.02
C ASN A 26 -8.38 -18.22 3.25
N LYS A 27 -7.29 -18.25 2.47
CA LYS A 27 -6.91 -19.34 1.54
C LYS A 27 -7.99 -19.65 0.48
N GLU A 28 -8.92 -18.72 0.24
CA GLU A 28 -9.93 -18.80 -0.82
C GLU A 28 -9.30 -18.66 -2.21
N MET A 29 -8.19 -17.91 -2.32
CA MET A 29 -7.50 -17.68 -3.58
C MET A 29 -5.98 -17.86 -3.46
N ALA A 30 -5.40 -18.56 -4.42
CA ALA A 30 -3.94 -18.70 -4.52
C ALA A 30 -3.28 -17.35 -4.81
N TYR A 31 -2.10 -17.14 -4.22
CA TYR A 31 -1.36 -15.88 -4.33
C TYR A 31 -1.14 -15.41 -5.77
N LEU A 32 -0.71 -16.32 -6.65
CA LEU A 32 -0.48 -16.01 -8.07
C LEU A 32 -1.78 -15.69 -8.83
N GLN A 33 -2.89 -16.28 -8.40
CA GLN A 33 -4.21 -16.04 -8.99
C GLN A 33 -4.73 -14.66 -8.58
N ALA A 34 -4.60 -14.28 -7.30
CA ALA A 34 -4.97 -12.96 -6.81
C ALA A 34 -4.24 -11.83 -7.58
N LEU A 35 -2.95 -12.02 -7.88
CA LEU A 35 -2.17 -11.06 -8.66
C LEU A 35 -2.70 -10.86 -10.08
N LYS A 36 -3.09 -11.95 -10.75
CA LYS A 36 -3.62 -11.90 -12.12
C LYS A 36 -5.02 -11.30 -12.16
N THR A 37 -5.89 -11.75 -11.26
CA THR A 37 -7.31 -11.38 -11.23
C THR A 37 -7.51 -9.94 -10.76
N LEU A 38 -6.88 -9.56 -9.64
CA LEU A 38 -7.11 -8.26 -8.98
C LEU A 38 -6.10 -7.19 -9.42
N LYS A 39 -5.15 -7.54 -10.30
CA LYS A 39 -4.15 -6.62 -10.87
C LYS A 39 -3.36 -5.84 -9.81
N VAL A 40 -3.13 -6.45 -8.65
CA VAL A 40 -2.39 -5.86 -7.53
C VAL A 40 -0.89 -6.11 -7.64
N SER A 41 -0.09 -5.31 -6.94
CA SER A 41 1.37 -5.47 -6.94
C SER A 41 1.81 -6.65 -6.07
N LYS A 42 2.70 -7.49 -6.61
CA LYS A 42 3.28 -8.63 -5.89
C LYS A 42 3.96 -8.20 -4.59
N SER A 43 4.89 -7.26 -4.65
CA SER A 43 5.63 -6.83 -3.45
C SER A 43 4.72 -6.33 -2.33
N THR A 44 3.69 -5.57 -2.70
CA THR A 44 2.77 -4.98 -1.72
C THR A 44 1.82 -6.03 -1.12
N LEU A 45 1.30 -6.95 -1.94
CA LEU A 45 0.49 -8.06 -1.43
C LEU A 45 1.30 -8.96 -0.50
N GLU A 46 2.56 -9.24 -0.84
CA GLU A 46 3.46 -10.04 0.00
C GLU A 46 3.69 -9.40 1.38
N ASP A 47 4.04 -8.11 1.40
CA ASP A 47 4.25 -7.36 2.64
C ASP A 47 3.00 -7.34 3.52
N TYR A 48 1.82 -7.22 2.91
CA TYR A 48 0.55 -7.17 3.64
C TYR A 48 0.07 -8.53 4.12
N VAL A 49 0.32 -9.60 3.37
CA VAL A 49 0.00 -10.97 3.79
C VAL A 49 0.94 -11.43 4.90
N LYS A 50 2.24 -11.06 4.84
CA LYS A 50 3.22 -11.34 5.89
C LYS A 50 2.95 -10.55 7.17
N ASN A 51 2.42 -9.33 7.06
CA ASN A 51 1.98 -8.55 8.23
C ASN A 51 0.71 -9.14 8.84
N LYS A 52 0.89 -9.97 9.87
CA LYS A 52 -0.20 -10.60 10.64
C LYS A 52 -0.86 -9.68 11.67
N ILE A 53 -0.21 -8.56 12.01
CA ILE A 53 -0.58 -7.73 13.16
C ILE A 53 -1.77 -6.80 12.86
N LYS A 54 -1.94 -6.38 11.61
CA LYS A 54 -2.91 -5.34 11.23
C LYS A 54 -4.03 -5.91 10.37
N SER A 55 -5.22 -5.32 10.51
CA SER A 55 -6.34 -5.62 9.63
C SER A 55 -6.03 -5.14 8.20
N PRO A 56 -6.60 -5.76 7.15
CA PRO A 56 -6.37 -5.34 5.77
C PRO A 56 -6.74 -3.87 5.53
N GLU A 57 -7.76 -3.36 6.23
CA GLU A 57 -8.22 -1.96 6.18
C GLU A 57 -7.14 -1.01 6.70
N GLU A 58 -6.55 -1.29 7.86
CA GLU A 58 -5.48 -0.50 8.47
C GLU A 58 -4.19 -0.50 7.62
N LEU A 59 -3.87 -1.64 6.98
CA LEU A 59 -2.68 -1.78 6.12
C LEU A 59 -2.75 -0.92 4.85
N ILE A 60 -3.96 -0.76 4.30
CA ILE A 60 -4.18 0.03 3.09
C ILE A 60 -4.22 1.52 3.42
N GLN A 61 -4.79 1.91 4.56
CA GLN A 61 -4.89 3.31 4.97
C GLN A 61 -3.51 3.90 5.35
N THR A 62 -2.69 3.13 6.08
CA THR A 62 -1.40 3.60 6.60
C THR A 62 -0.38 3.96 5.53
N LYS A 63 -0.32 3.25 4.40
CA LYS A 63 0.70 3.49 3.36
C LYS A 63 0.53 4.84 2.63
N TRP A 64 -0.68 5.38 2.59
CA TRP A 64 -0.95 6.73 2.06
C TRP A 64 -0.73 7.81 3.11
N ASP A 65 -0.95 7.50 4.38
CA ASP A 65 -0.83 8.48 5.47
C ASP A 65 0.63 8.77 5.85
N VAL A 66 1.55 7.80 5.75
CA VAL A 66 2.97 8.04 6.11
C VAL A 66 3.61 9.11 5.21
N HIS A 67 3.18 9.25 3.96
CA HIS A 67 3.69 10.29 3.06
C HIS A 67 3.01 11.67 3.26
N GLN A 68 1.83 11.70 3.89
CA GLN A 68 1.07 12.94 4.14
C GLN A 68 1.30 13.50 5.55
N SER A 69 1.58 12.62 6.52
CA SER A 69 1.86 12.98 7.91
C SER A 69 3.27 13.52 8.13
N PHE A 70 4.21 13.32 7.19
CA PHE A 70 5.52 14.01 7.23
C PHE A 70 5.42 15.51 6.85
N SER A 71 4.32 15.94 6.23
CA SER A 71 4.14 17.32 5.74
C SER A 71 3.40 18.25 6.72
N LYS A 72 2.62 17.71 7.67
CA LYS A 72 1.81 18.54 8.60
C LYS A 72 2.57 19.08 9.82
N LYS A 73 3.83 18.66 10.06
CA LYS A 73 4.60 19.04 11.25
C LYS A 73 5.54 20.26 11.08
N LEU A 74 5.40 21.04 10.00
CA LEU A 74 6.24 22.23 9.76
C LEU A 74 5.51 23.58 9.80
N LYS A 75 4.19 23.63 10.01
CA LYS A 75 3.41 24.90 10.07
C LYS A 75 2.95 25.30 11.47
N ARG A 76 3.69 24.94 12.51
CA ARG A 76 3.30 25.26 13.89
C ARG A 76 4.49 25.66 14.78
N ILE A 77 5.44 26.42 14.22
CA ILE A 77 6.58 27.02 14.96
C ILE A 77 6.75 28.52 14.59
N TRP A 78 5.79 29.16 13.90
CA TRP A 78 5.91 30.57 13.45
C TRP A 78 4.82 31.51 13.99
N TRP A 79 4.19 31.20 15.12
CA TRP A 79 3.19 32.06 15.78
C TRP A 79 3.45 32.17 17.29
N THR A 80 4.67 32.55 17.69
CA THR A 80 5.00 32.86 19.11
C THR A 80 5.95 34.04 19.24
N ILE A 81 6.07 34.89 18.21
CA ILE A 81 6.77 36.17 18.31
C ILE A 81 5.95 37.20 17.52
N ALA A 82 4.93 37.74 18.18
CA ALA A 82 4.25 38.98 17.83
C ALA A 82 3.94 39.70 19.14
#